data_AF-A0A7M3LVI6-F1
#
_entry.id   AF-A0A7M3LVI6-F1
#
_cell.length_a   1.000
_cell.length_b   1.000
_cell.length_c   1.000
_cell.angle_alpha   90.00
_cell.angle_beta   90.00
_cell.angle_gamma   90.00
#
_symmetry.space_group_name_H-M   'P 1'
#
loop_
_entity.id
_entity.type
_entity.pdbx_description
1 polymer ?
#
loop_
_entity_poly.entity_id
_entity_poly.type
_entity_poly.pdbx_seq_one_letter_code
_entity_poly.pdbx_strand_id
1 'polypeptide(L)'
;MHRPDPTFPVNGAAIRARRMQAGLGTGEAAGLAGISERYLNHLENGYRTRMRPKSYAALRTALGLAPDDEQLLATPPHDEDQPDEQR
;
A
#
# COMPACT_ATOMS: atom_id res chain seq x y z
N MET A 1 -24.34 -10.37 10.32
CA MET A 1 -23.48 -9.20 10.59
C MET A 1 -22.25 -9.29 9.69
N HIS A 2 -22.08 -8.35 8.75
CA HIS A 2 -20.86 -8.25 7.95
C HIS A 2 -19.75 -7.77 8.88
N ARG A 3 -18.83 -8.64 9.29
CA ARG A 3 -17.66 -8.22 10.06
C ARG A 3 -16.76 -7.49 9.07
N PRO A 4 -16.48 -6.19 9.25
CA PRO A 4 -15.60 -5.47 8.33
C PRO A 4 -14.26 -6.21 8.28
N ASP A 5 -13.83 -6.51 7.06
CA ASP A 5 -12.56 -7.16 6.83
C ASP A 5 -11.47 -6.29 7.47
N PRO A 6 -10.64 -6.80 8.39
CA PRO A 6 -9.72 -5.97 9.16
C PRO A 6 -8.50 -5.54 8.34
N THR A 7 -8.60 -5.52 7.01
CA THR A 7 -7.47 -5.29 6.11
C THR A 7 -7.58 -3.94 5.42
N PHE A 8 -6.44 -3.26 5.30
CA PHE A 8 -6.34 -1.99 4.59
C PHE A 8 -6.13 -2.26 3.10
N PRO A 9 -6.90 -1.63 2.20
CA PRO A 9 -6.58 -1.59 0.79
C PRO A 9 -5.36 -0.69 0.58
N VAL A 10 -4.38 -1.15 -0.20
CA VAL A 10 -3.11 -0.42 -0.39
C VAL A 10 -2.79 -0.21 -1.87
N ASN A 11 -2.11 0.89 -2.17
CA ASN A 11 -1.64 1.23 -3.49
C ASN A 11 -0.17 0.77 -3.65
N GLY A 12 0.04 -0.27 -4.46
CA GLY A 12 1.37 -0.82 -4.72
C GLY A 12 2.35 0.19 -5.33
N ALA A 13 1.88 1.05 -6.23
CA ALA A 13 2.70 2.08 -6.85
C ALA A 13 3.14 3.14 -5.83
N ALA A 14 2.24 3.55 -4.93
CA ALA A 14 2.57 4.48 -3.85
C ALA A 14 3.60 3.89 -2.88
N ILE A 15 3.45 2.60 -2.51
CA ILE A 15 4.44 1.88 -1.69
C ILE A 15 5.82 1.92 -2.36
N ARG A 16 5.89 1.56 -3.65
CA ARG A 16 7.14 1.54 -4.40
C ARG A 16 7.77 2.93 -4.49
N ALA A 17 6.98 3.95 -4.82
CA ALA A 17 7.46 5.33 -4.91
C ALA A 17 8.02 5.81 -3.57
N ARG A 18 7.29 5.59 -2.48
CA ARG A 18 7.73 6.01 -1.13
C ARG A 18 8.98 5.27 -0.67
N ARG A 19 9.10 3.98 -1.00
CA ARG A 19 10.31 3.18 -0.73
C ARG A 19 11.52 3.76 -1.46
N MET A 20 11.38 4.10 -2.74
CA MET A 20 12.46 4.72 -3.51
C MET A 20 12.83 6.10 -2.98
N GLN A 21 11.85 6.91 -2.56
CA GLN A 21 12.11 8.20 -1.90
C GLN A 21 12.83 8.05 -0.55
N ALA A 22 12.58 6.95 0.17
CA ALA A 22 13.31 6.61 1.39
C ALA A 22 14.72 6.05 1.13
N GLY A 23 15.09 5.80 -0.14
CA GLY A 23 16.38 5.22 -0.50
C GLY A 23 16.52 3.72 -0.18
N LEU A 24 15.41 3.02 0.09
CA LEU A 24 15.43 1.64 0.58
C LEU A 24 15.32 0.60 -0.55
N GLY A 25 16.09 -0.48 -0.42
CA GLY A 25 15.88 -1.69 -1.23
C GLY A 25 14.60 -2.44 -0.84
N THR A 26 14.08 -3.30 -1.72
CA THR A 26 12.87 -4.11 -1.41
C THR A 26 13.10 -5.03 -0.22
N GLY A 27 14.22 -5.77 -0.18
CA GLY A 27 14.55 -6.65 0.94
C GLY A 27 14.77 -5.89 2.26
N GLU A 28 15.40 -4.73 2.19
CA GLU A 28 15.64 -3.86 3.35
C GLU A 28 14.32 -3.32 3.94
N ALA A 29 13.46 -2.73 3.11
CA ALA A 29 12.16 -2.23 3.53
C ALA A 29 11.26 -3.37 4.09
N ALA A 30 11.29 -4.55 3.47
CA ALA A 30 10.56 -5.71 3.94
C ALA A 30 11.08 -6.20 5.31
N GLY A 31 12.40 -6.24 5.49
CA GLY A 31 13.04 -6.59 6.75
C GLY A 31 12.67 -5.63 7.88
N LEU A 32 12.74 -4.32 7.64
CA LEU A 32 12.32 -3.27 8.59
C LEU A 32 10.84 -3.40 8.97
N ALA A 33 9.99 -3.74 7.99
CA ALA A 33 8.55 -3.92 8.20
C ALA A 33 8.18 -5.31 8.78
N GLY A 34 9.15 -6.21 8.98
CA GLY A 34 8.91 -7.56 9.48
C GLY A 34 8.04 -8.44 8.56
N ILE A 35 8.13 -8.22 7.24
CA ILE A 35 7.44 -9.00 6.21
C ILE A 35 8.46 -9.63 5.25
N SER A 36 8.03 -10.60 4.44
CA SER A 36 8.91 -11.16 3.43
C SER A 36 9.06 -10.21 2.23
N GLU A 37 10.25 -10.19 1.64
CA GLU A 37 10.54 -9.44 0.41
C GLU A 37 9.56 -9.80 -0.71
N ARG A 38 9.25 -11.10 -0.86
CA ARG A 38 8.25 -11.58 -1.83
C ARG A 38 6.88 -10.97 -1.58
N TYR A 39 6.44 -10.85 -0.33
CA TYR A 39 5.16 -10.24 -0.01
C TYR A 39 5.15 -8.75 -0.35
N LEU A 40 6.21 -8.01 -0.02
CA LEU A 40 6.34 -6.61 -0.43
C LEU A 40 6.32 -6.45 -1.95
N ASN A 41 7.04 -7.30 -2.68
CA ASN A 41 7.06 -7.29 -4.15
C ASN A 41 5.66 -7.60 -4.75
N HIS A 42 4.90 -8.52 -4.14
CA HIS A 42 3.50 -8.75 -4.55
C HIS A 42 2.60 -7.53 -4.29
N LEU A 43 2.84 -6.78 -3.23
CA LEU A 43 2.10 -5.54 -2.94
C LEU A 43 2.44 -4.46 -3.97
N GLU A 44 3.73 -4.22 -4.22
CA GLU A 44 4.19 -3.19 -5.17
C GLU A 44 3.68 -3.39 -6.59
N ASN A 45 3.55 -4.65 -7.03
CA ASN A 45 3.03 -4.99 -8.36
C ASN A 45 1.51 -5.22 -8.40
N GLY A 46 0.80 -5.05 -7.28
CA GLY A 46 -0.66 -5.22 -7.23
C GLY A 46 -1.17 -6.67 -7.23
N TYR A 47 -0.31 -7.69 -7.20
CA TYR A 47 -0.73 -9.10 -6.99
C TYR A 47 -1.40 -9.31 -5.63
N ARG A 48 -1.08 -8.45 -4.66
CA ARG A 48 -1.78 -8.30 -3.40
C ARG A 48 -2.12 -6.82 -3.22
N THR A 49 -3.35 -6.54 -2.85
CA THR A 49 -3.85 -5.17 -2.69
C THR A 49 -4.35 -4.89 -1.28
N ARG A 50 -4.20 -5.86 -0.37
CA ARG A 50 -4.68 -5.77 1.01
C ARG A 50 -3.63 -6.19 2.03
N MET A 51 -3.53 -5.43 3.12
CA MET A 51 -2.61 -5.66 4.22
C MET A 51 -3.34 -5.74 5.56
N ARG A 52 -2.83 -6.57 6.48
CA ARG A 52 -3.30 -6.58 7.86
C ARG A 52 -2.81 -5.32 8.60
N PRO A 53 -3.51 -4.84 9.64
CA PRO A 53 -3.22 -3.57 10.32
C PRO A 53 -1.79 -3.51 10.87
N LYS A 54 -1.35 -4.61 11.50
CA LYS A 54 0.00 -4.71 12.07
C LYS A 54 1.10 -4.55 11.00
N SER A 55 0.97 -5.25 9.87
CA SER A 55 1.95 -5.18 8.78
C SER A 55 1.88 -3.83 8.06
N TYR A 56 0.69 -3.25 7.92
CA TYR A 56 0.50 -1.91 7.35
C TYR A 56 1.18 -0.84 8.20
N ALA A 57 0.96 -0.85 9.52
CA ALA A 57 1.62 0.06 10.45
C ALA A 57 3.16 -0.08 10.41
N ALA A 58 3.66 -1.33 10.43
CA ALA A 58 5.10 -1.58 10.37
C ALA A 58 5.72 -1.08 9.04
N LEU A 59 5.04 -1.30 7.91
CA LEU A 59 5.51 -0.81 6.61
C LEU A 59 5.54 0.72 6.55
N ARG A 60 4.51 1.40 7.08
CA ARG A 60 4.52 2.88 7.16
C ARG A 60 5.70 3.41 7.97
N THR A 61 5.93 2.83 9.15
CA THR A 61 7.08 3.21 9.99
C THR A 61 8.40 2.96 9.29
N ALA A 62 8.56 1.79 8.65
CA ALA A 62 9.78 1.45 7.88
C ALA A 62 10.03 2.44 6.74
N LEU A 63 8.98 2.94 6.11
CA LEU A 63 9.05 3.95 5.05
C LEU A 63 9.19 5.38 5.59
N GLY A 64 9.17 5.60 6.91
CA GLY A 64 9.27 6.94 7.50
C GLY A 64 8.01 7.79 7.32
N LEU A 65 6.83 7.17 7.31
CA LEU A 65 5.54 7.85 7.30
C LEU A 65 4.98 7.99 8.72
N ALA A 66 4.17 9.03 8.93
CA ALA A 66 3.47 9.25 10.19
C ALA A 66 2.36 8.19 10.42
N PRO A 67 1.95 7.93 11.67
CA PRO A 67 0.94 6.92 12.01
C PRO A 67 -0.46 7.17 11.42
N ASP A 68 -0.76 8.39 11.03
CA ASP A 68 -2.00 8.87 10.43
C ASP A 68 -1.87 9.12 8.92
N ASP A 69 -0.68 8.87 8.34
CA ASP A 69 -0.46 9.06 6.92
C ASP A 69 -1.16 7.97 6.10
N GLU A 70 -1.99 8.41 5.15
CA GLU A 70 -2.82 7.59 4.28
C GLU A 70 -2.25 7.44 2.85
N GLN A 71 -1.05 7.98 2.55
CA GLN A 71 -0.46 7.96 1.21
C GLN A 71 -0.29 6.56 0.60
N LEU A 72 -0.23 5.52 1.43
CA LEU A 72 -0.12 4.12 0.98
C LEU A 72 -1.47 3.45 0.75
N LEU A 73 -2.58 4.06 1.16
CA LEU A 73 -3.90 3.50 0.94
C LEU A 73 -4.23 3.56 -0.56
N ALA A 74 -4.94 2.55 -1.04
CA ALA A 74 -5.60 2.71 -2.31
C ALA A 74 -6.75 3.70 -2.11
N THR A 75 -6.67 4.86 -2.77
CA THR A 75 -7.87 5.64 -3.02
C THR A 75 -8.85 4.69 -3.70
N PRO A 76 -10.13 4.60 -3.26
CA PRO A 76 -11.12 3.90 -4.08
C PRO A 76 -11.04 4.50 -5.49
N PRO A 77 -11.16 3.68 -6.55
CA PRO A 77 -11.30 4.25 -7.88
C PRO A 77 -12.41 5.28 -7.80
N HIS A 78 -12.07 6.54 -8.03
CA HIS A 78 -13.08 7.50 -8.43
C HIS A 78 -13.60 6.92 -9.74
N ASP A 79 -14.90 6.62 -9.83
CA ASP A 79 -15.56 6.23 -11.06
C ASP A 79 -15.52 7.40 -12.06
N GLU A 80 -14.34 7.85 -12.48
CA GLU A 80 -14.11 8.88 -13.51
C GLU A 80 -13.80 8.21 -14.87
N ASP A 81 -14.46 7.09 -15.13
CA ASP A 81 -14.71 6.56 -16.48
C ASP A 81 -16.23 6.55 -16.74
N GLN A 82 -16.94 7.64 -16.41
CA GLN A 82 -18.09 8.00 -17.24
C GLN A 82 -17.53 8.63 -18.51
N PRO A 83 -17.54 7.94 -19.66
CA PRO A 83 -17.31 8.63 -20.92
C PRO A 83 -18.35 9.74 -20.99
N ASP A 84 -17.88 10.97 -21.12
CA ASP A 84 -18.68 12.12 -21.48
C ASP A 84 -19.52 11.73 -22.70
N GLU A 85 -20.80 11.44 -22.47
CA GLU A 85 -21.81 11.42 -23.51
C GLU A 85 -22.05 12.88 -23.93
N GLN A 86 -21.07 13.44 -24.63
CA GLN A 86 -21.15 14.74 -25.27
C GLN A 86 -20.98 14.55 -26.78
N ARG A 87 -22.10 14.24 -27.43
CA ARG A 87 -22.77 15.05 -28.46
C ARG A 87 -23.30 14.26 -29.66
#